data_AF-K1RSI7-F1
#
_entry.id   AF-K1RSI7-F1
#
_cell.length_a   1.000
_cell.length_b   1.000
_cell.length_c   1.000
_cell.angle_alpha   90.00
_cell.angle_beta   90.00
_cell.angle_gamma   90.00
#
_symmetry.space_group_name_H-M   'P 1'
#
loop_
_entity.id
_entity.type
_entity.pdbx_description
1 polymer ?
#
loop_
_entity_poly.entity_id
_entity_poly.type
_entity_poly.pdbx_seq_one_letter_code
_entity_poly.pdbx_strand_id
1 'polypeptide(L)'
;MINGRGDAYCGMLNCSYNLGMRHLKGYIPEYPIGTADEIADKMIEFVPIARTLLGVRDLKIITFGPRPQDFFACNAPIKGLYELGVEVEENSELDLLVSYKEHANDPRIEDVCKDMAAEMGEGHYYPDLLARMAQFELTLLD
;
A
#
# COMPACT_ATOMS: atom_id res chain seq x y z
N MET A 1 -35.76 20.52 -24.54
CA MET A 1 -34.41 20.86 -24.04
C MET A 1 -34.19 22.36 -24.19
N ILE A 2 -33.69 23.04 -23.16
CA ILE A 2 -33.28 24.45 -23.27
C ILE A 2 -31.93 24.47 -24.00
N ASN A 3 -31.82 25.19 -25.12
CA ASN A 3 -30.57 25.41 -25.86
C ASN A 3 -29.79 24.14 -26.27
N GLY A 4 -30.47 23.03 -26.57
CA GLY A 4 -29.80 21.77 -26.97
C GLY A 4 -29.06 21.05 -25.84
N ARG A 5 -29.06 21.59 -24.62
CA ARG A 5 -28.67 20.86 -23.41
C ARG A 5 -29.89 20.13 -22.86
N GLY A 6 -29.75 18.84 -22.62
CA GLY A 6 -30.69 18.13 -21.77
C GLY A 6 -29.99 17.50 -20.61
N ASP A 7 -30.77 17.33 -19.56
CA ASP A 7 -30.38 16.64 -18.37
C ASP A 7 -30.25 15.15 -18.67
N ALA A 8 -29.01 14.66 -18.75
CA ALA A 8 -28.74 13.23 -18.83
C ALA A 8 -28.95 12.51 -17.47
N TYR A 9 -29.71 13.11 -16.55
CA TYR A 9 -29.94 12.57 -15.22
C TYR A 9 -30.63 11.21 -15.27
N CYS A 10 -31.54 11.01 -16.22
CA CYS A 10 -32.15 9.70 -16.47
C CYS A 10 -31.11 8.62 -16.86
N GLY A 11 -30.08 8.98 -17.64
CA GLY A 11 -29.00 8.09 -18.03
C GLY A 11 -28.10 7.72 -16.85
N MET A 12 -27.73 8.71 -16.03
CA MET A 12 -26.99 8.50 -14.79
C MET A 12 -27.75 7.61 -13.80
N LEU A 13 -29.04 7.87 -13.58
CA LEU A 13 -29.90 7.04 -12.73
C LEU A 13 -29.99 5.61 -13.25
N ASN A 14 -30.18 5.44 -14.56
CA ASN A 14 -30.27 4.12 -15.18
C ASN A 14 -28.95 3.35 -15.07
N CYS A 15 -27.81 4.02 -15.26
CA CYS A 15 -26.48 3.43 -15.07
C CYS A 15 -26.27 2.96 -13.63
N SER A 16 -26.50 3.85 -12.64
CA SER A 16 -26.36 3.52 -11.22
C SER A 16 -27.27 2.37 -10.79
N TYR A 17 -28.53 2.36 -11.27
CA TYR A 17 -29.47 1.27 -11.01
C TYR A 17 -28.98 -0.06 -11.60
N ASN A 18 -28.48 -0.04 -12.83
CA ASN A 18 -27.92 -1.21 -13.52
C ASN A 18 -26.65 -1.77 -12.84
N LEU A 19 -25.77 -0.91 -12.34
CA LEU A 19 -24.59 -1.32 -11.57
C LEU A 19 -25.01 -1.99 -10.26
N GLY A 20 -25.95 -1.38 -9.54
CA GLY A 20 -26.50 -1.93 -8.30
C GLY A 20 -27.15 -3.32 -8.49
N MET A 21 -28.00 -3.49 -9.51
CA MET A 21 -28.63 -4.78 -9.83
C MET A 21 -27.64 -5.89 -10.17
N ARG A 22 -26.49 -5.54 -10.75
CA ARG A 22 -25.44 -6.51 -11.14
C ARG A 22 -24.36 -6.70 -10.09
N HIS A 23 -24.46 -6.02 -8.94
CA HIS A 23 -23.42 -5.98 -7.92
C HIS A 23 -22.05 -5.56 -8.47
N LEU A 24 -22.04 -4.68 -9.47
CA LEU A 24 -20.83 -4.14 -10.08
C LEU A 24 -20.48 -2.80 -9.45
N LYS A 25 -19.21 -2.60 -9.16
CA LYS A 25 -18.66 -1.28 -8.78
C LYS A 25 -18.07 -0.63 -10.02
N GLY A 26 -18.53 0.57 -10.36
CA GLY A 26 -17.98 1.39 -11.44
C GLY A 26 -17.44 2.70 -10.88
N TYR A 27 -16.36 3.21 -11.46
CA TYR A 27 -15.91 4.57 -11.19
C TYR A 27 -16.71 5.55 -12.06
N ILE A 28 -17.32 6.53 -11.40
CA ILE A 28 -17.95 7.66 -12.07
C ILE A 28 -17.27 8.92 -11.51
N PRO A 29 -16.74 9.82 -12.36
CA PRO A 29 -16.17 11.08 -11.90
C PRO A 29 -17.15 11.85 -11.02
N GLU A 30 -16.64 12.58 -10.02
CA GLU A 30 -17.48 13.32 -9.06
C GLU A 30 -18.40 14.34 -9.77
N TYR A 31 -17.90 14.93 -10.87
CA TYR A 31 -18.65 15.87 -11.70
C TYR A 31 -18.66 15.43 -13.18
N PRO A 32 -19.52 14.46 -13.56
CA PRO A 32 -19.53 13.86 -14.90
C PRO A 32 -20.40 14.68 -15.87
N ILE A 33 -20.21 16.00 -15.89
CA ILE A 33 -20.92 16.93 -16.76
C ILE A 33 -19.90 17.62 -17.66
N GLY A 34 -20.10 17.52 -18.97
CA GLY A 34 -19.21 18.11 -19.98
C GLY A 34 -19.55 17.67 -21.40
N THR A 35 -18.77 18.18 -22.34
CA THR A 35 -18.65 17.69 -23.71
C THR A 35 -17.97 16.31 -23.75
N ALA A 36 -17.98 15.64 -24.90
CA ALA A 36 -17.36 14.31 -25.02
C ALA A 36 -15.88 14.32 -24.64
N ASP A 37 -15.14 15.33 -25.10
CA ASP A 37 -13.69 15.47 -24.81
C ASP A 37 -13.45 15.72 -23.32
N GLU A 38 -14.24 16.62 -22.70
CA GLU A 38 -14.13 16.91 -21.25
C GLU A 38 -14.45 15.68 -20.40
N ILE A 39 -15.39 14.82 -20.82
CA ILE A 39 -15.70 13.57 -20.13
C ILE A 39 -14.57 12.55 -20.32
N ALA A 40 -13.99 12.45 -21.51
CA ALA A 40 -12.87 11.56 -21.78
C ALA A 40 -11.66 11.92 -20.90
N ASP A 41 -11.35 13.20 -20.75
CA ASP A 41 -10.29 13.67 -19.86
C ASP A 41 -10.56 13.32 -18.39
N LYS A 42 -11.81 13.46 -17.93
CA LYS A 42 -12.21 13.07 -16.57
C LYS A 42 -12.06 11.57 -16.30
N MET A 43 -12.23 10.71 -17.32
CA MET A 43 -12.04 9.27 -17.15
C MET A 43 -10.58 8.90 -16.84
N ILE A 44 -9.62 9.76 -17.20
CA ILE A 44 -8.19 9.54 -16.90
C ILE A 44 -7.93 9.58 -15.39
N GLU A 45 -8.75 10.27 -14.60
CA GLU A 45 -8.67 10.28 -13.13
C GLU A 45 -8.78 8.88 -12.52
N PHE A 46 -9.38 7.93 -13.22
CA PHE A 46 -9.44 6.53 -12.78
C PHE A 46 -8.10 5.80 -12.86
N VAL A 47 -7.18 6.22 -13.75
CA VAL A 47 -5.90 5.54 -13.98
C VAL A 47 -5.08 5.38 -12.70
N PRO A 48 -4.81 6.44 -11.89
CA PRO A 48 -4.10 6.28 -10.63
C PRO A 48 -4.85 5.38 -9.64
N ILE A 49 -6.19 5.47 -9.58
CA ILE A 49 -7.01 4.61 -8.70
C ILE A 49 -6.83 3.14 -9.09
N ALA A 50 -6.98 2.81 -10.37
CA ALA A 50 -6.82 1.47 -10.89
C ALA A 50 -5.40 0.93 -10.66
N ARG A 51 -4.37 1.77 -10.87
CA ARG A 51 -2.97 1.41 -10.59
C ARG A 51 -2.76 1.09 -9.12
N THR A 52 -3.30 1.90 -8.21
CA THR A 52 -3.19 1.65 -6.76
C THR A 52 -3.86 0.32 -6.41
N LEU A 53 -5.10 0.09 -6.87
CA LEU A 53 -5.82 -1.17 -6.60
C LEU A 53 -5.04 -2.39 -7.11
N LEU A 54 -4.52 -2.33 -8.35
CA LEU A 54 -3.71 -3.42 -8.90
C LEU A 54 -2.39 -3.61 -8.15
N GLY A 55 -1.75 -2.53 -7.71
CA GLY A 55 -0.48 -2.58 -6.99
C GLY A 55 -0.59 -3.12 -5.57
N VAL A 56 -1.73 -2.91 -4.89
CA VAL A 56 -1.92 -3.38 -3.51
C VAL A 56 -2.72 -4.68 -3.39
N ARG A 57 -3.39 -5.14 -4.46
CA ARG A 57 -4.26 -6.31 -4.38
C ARG A 57 -3.53 -7.57 -3.91
N ASP A 58 -2.27 -7.70 -4.29
CA ASP A 58 -1.45 -8.87 -3.96
C ASP A 58 -0.38 -8.52 -2.91
N LEU A 59 -0.56 -7.40 -2.17
CA LEU A 59 0.33 -6.97 -1.10
C LEU A 59 0.16 -7.86 0.13
N LYS A 60 1.29 -8.30 0.68
CA LYS A 60 1.34 -8.99 1.97
C LYS A 60 2.05 -8.11 3.01
N ILE A 61 1.38 -7.86 4.12
CA ILE A 61 1.92 -7.12 5.27
C ILE A 61 2.28 -8.15 6.33
N ILE A 62 3.56 -8.21 6.70
CA ILE A 62 4.07 -9.08 7.76
C ILE A 62 4.40 -8.22 8.96
N THR A 63 3.87 -8.58 10.13
CA THR A 63 4.14 -7.87 11.38
C THR A 63 4.75 -8.83 12.40
N PHE A 64 5.66 -8.34 13.24
CA PHE A 64 6.23 -9.11 14.33
C PHE A 64 5.79 -8.52 15.68
N GLY A 65 5.17 -9.35 16.51
CA GLY A 65 4.72 -8.96 17.85
C GLY A 65 3.35 -8.28 17.90
N PRO A 66 2.81 -8.07 19.12
CA PRO A 66 1.50 -7.49 19.31
C PRO A 66 1.47 -5.98 19.06
N ARG A 67 0.32 -5.48 18.61
CA ARG A 67 0.08 -4.03 18.52
C ARG A 67 0.08 -3.38 19.93
N PRO A 68 0.48 -2.09 20.04
CA PRO A 68 0.51 -1.40 21.33
C PRO A 68 -0.87 -1.40 22.01
N GLN A 69 -0.91 -1.79 23.29
CA GLN A 69 -2.14 -1.98 24.06
C GLN A 69 -2.95 -0.68 24.20
N ASP A 70 -2.28 0.43 24.51
CA ASP A 70 -2.94 1.69 24.87
C ASP A 70 -2.98 2.71 23.71
N PHE A 71 -2.64 2.29 22.49
CA PHE A 71 -2.62 3.16 21.30
C PHE A 71 -3.63 2.70 20.24
N PHE A 72 -4.91 2.94 20.51
CA PHE A 72 -6.04 2.44 19.71
C PHE A 72 -6.02 2.85 18.23
N ALA A 73 -5.36 3.95 17.86
CA ALA A 73 -5.20 4.33 16.46
C ALA A 73 -4.43 3.27 15.64
N CYS A 74 -3.49 2.54 16.26
CA CYS A 74 -2.79 1.41 15.64
C CYS A 74 -3.67 0.15 15.55
N ASN A 75 -4.77 0.10 16.32
CA ASN A 75 -5.72 -1.00 16.33
C ASN A 75 -6.89 -0.79 15.34
N ALA A 76 -6.76 0.17 14.42
CA ALA A 76 -7.79 0.48 13.44
C ALA A 76 -8.28 -0.77 12.66
N PRO A 77 -9.55 -0.78 12.19
CA PRO A 77 -10.11 -1.94 11.50
C PRO A 77 -9.35 -2.29 10.21
N ILE A 78 -8.81 -3.50 10.15
CA ILE A 78 -8.06 -4.00 8.98
C ILE A 78 -8.96 -4.55 7.86
N LYS A 79 -10.29 -4.55 8.06
CA LYS A 79 -11.27 -5.04 7.08
C LYS A 79 -11.09 -4.37 5.71
N GLY A 80 -10.80 -3.07 5.68
CA GLY A 80 -10.60 -2.34 4.43
C GLY A 80 -9.40 -2.86 3.62
N LEU A 81 -8.35 -3.35 4.29
CA LEU A 81 -7.20 -3.96 3.62
C LEU A 81 -7.59 -5.28 2.94
N TYR A 82 -8.33 -6.15 3.66
CA TYR A 82 -8.82 -7.40 3.08
C TYR A 82 -9.80 -7.18 1.92
N GLU A 83 -10.65 -6.15 1.97
CA GLU A 83 -11.53 -5.78 0.86
C GLU A 83 -10.77 -5.34 -0.40
N LEU A 84 -9.51 -4.88 -0.24
CA LEU A 84 -8.60 -4.54 -1.33
C LEU A 84 -7.79 -5.73 -1.85
N GLY A 85 -7.83 -6.88 -1.15
CA GLY A 85 -7.03 -8.08 -1.45
C GLY A 85 -5.75 -8.21 -0.63
N VAL A 86 -5.40 -7.21 0.18
CA VAL A 86 -4.18 -7.21 1.01
C VAL A 86 -4.25 -8.33 2.05
N GLU A 87 -3.15 -9.08 2.18
CA GLU A 87 -2.96 -10.07 3.24
C GLU A 87 -2.21 -9.46 4.43
N VAL A 88 -2.59 -9.86 5.65
CA VAL A 88 -1.90 -9.47 6.88
C VAL A 88 -1.54 -10.73 7.65
N GLU A 89 -0.25 -10.92 7.91
CA GLU A 89 0.31 -12.04 8.66
C GLU A 89 1.00 -11.52 9.93
N GLU A 90 0.55 -12.01 11.08
CA GLU A 90 1.14 -11.69 12.38
C GLU A 90 2.08 -12.84 12.78
N ASN A 91 3.39 -12.57 12.73
CA ASN A 91 4.44 -13.50 13.08
C ASN A 91 4.99 -13.23 14.49
N SER A 92 5.63 -14.27 15.04
CA SER A 92 6.23 -14.19 16.37
C SER A 92 7.56 -13.43 16.32
N GLU A 93 7.79 -12.54 17.30
CA GLU A 93 9.10 -11.91 17.48
C GLU A 93 10.21 -12.94 17.77
N LEU A 94 9.83 -14.12 18.30
CA LEU A 94 10.77 -15.21 18.51
C LEU A 94 11.23 -15.83 17.17
N ASP A 95 10.35 -15.92 16.18
CA ASP A 95 10.71 -16.43 14.85
C ASP A 95 11.67 -15.45 14.18
N LEU A 96 11.42 -14.14 14.29
CA LEU A 96 12.35 -13.10 13.85
C LEU A 96 13.70 -13.20 14.56
N LEU A 97 13.70 -13.45 15.88
CA LEU A 97 14.95 -13.63 16.63
C LEU A 97 15.73 -14.87 16.18
N VAL A 98 15.05 -15.95 15.82
CA VAL A 98 15.69 -17.15 15.25
C VAL A 98 16.32 -16.81 13.90
N SER A 99 15.56 -16.21 12.97
CA SER A 99 16.08 -15.80 11.67
C SER A 99 17.26 -14.82 11.79
N TYR A 100 17.19 -13.87 12.74
CA TYR A 100 18.29 -12.96 13.03
C TYR A 100 19.56 -13.71 13.42
N LYS A 101 19.46 -14.70 14.31
CA LYS A 101 20.62 -15.51 14.73
C LYS A 101 21.19 -16.34 13.60
N GLU A 102 20.36 -16.81 12.66
CA GLU A 102 20.80 -17.57 11.48
C GLU A 102 21.61 -16.69 10.52
N HIS A 103 21.31 -15.39 10.45
CA HIS A 103 22.08 -14.39 9.70
C HIS A 103 23.39 -13.97 10.37
N ALA A 104 23.79 -14.58 11.49
CA ALA A 104 25.02 -14.23 12.18
C ALA A 104 26.26 -14.49 11.27
N ASN A 105 27.09 -13.45 11.10
CA ASN A 105 28.26 -13.47 10.22
C ASN A 105 27.94 -13.74 8.74
N ASP A 106 26.73 -13.40 8.27
CA ASP A 106 26.42 -13.42 6.85
C ASP A 106 27.46 -12.59 6.06
N PRO A 107 28.05 -13.13 4.98
CA PRO A 107 29.12 -12.46 4.23
C PRO A 107 28.68 -11.12 3.62
N ARG A 108 27.38 -10.87 3.44
CA ARG A 108 26.83 -9.60 2.92
C ARG A 108 26.91 -8.46 3.94
N ILE A 109 27.11 -8.75 5.24
CA ILE A 109 27.09 -7.74 6.31
C ILE A 109 28.11 -6.63 6.07
N GLU A 110 29.33 -6.96 5.66
CA GLU A 110 30.37 -5.95 5.44
C GLU A 110 30.01 -4.96 4.33
N ASP A 111 29.34 -5.43 3.28
CA ASP A 111 28.95 -4.59 2.15
C ASP A 111 27.75 -3.71 2.50
N VAL A 112 26.75 -4.24 3.22
CA VAL A 112 25.65 -3.44 3.77
C VAL A 112 26.17 -2.38 4.75
N CYS A 113 27.16 -2.69 5.60
CA CYS A 113 27.76 -1.70 6.49
C CYS A 113 28.46 -0.56 5.73
N LYS A 114 29.12 -0.86 4.60
CA LYS A 114 29.75 0.17 3.75
C LYS A 114 28.69 1.07 3.12
N ASP A 115 27.59 0.49 2.66
CA ASP A 115 26.47 1.23 2.07
C ASP A 115 25.83 2.17 3.11
N MET A 116 25.50 1.64 4.29
CA MET A 116 25.01 2.44 5.42
C MET A 116 25.99 3.57 5.80
N ALA A 117 27.31 3.31 5.81
CA ALA A 117 28.31 4.33 6.09
C ALA A 117 28.32 5.45 5.04
N ALA A 118 28.15 5.09 3.77
CA ALA A 118 28.10 6.04 2.67
C ALA A 118 26.84 6.93 2.75
N GLU A 119 25.70 6.38 3.16
CA GLU A 119 24.46 7.14 3.33
C GLU A 119 24.49 8.10 4.52
N MET A 120 25.07 7.68 5.66
CA MET A 120 25.05 8.47 6.90
C MET A 120 26.08 9.61 6.94
N GLY A 121 27.13 9.56 6.11
CA GLY A 121 28.20 10.57 6.07
C GLY A 121 29.20 10.50 7.24
N GLU A 122 30.22 11.36 7.19
CA GLU A 122 31.34 11.34 8.15
C GLU A 122 30.89 11.68 9.59
N GLY A 123 31.38 10.91 10.57
CA GLY A 123 31.17 11.18 11.99
C GLY A 123 29.83 10.69 12.58
N HIS A 124 28.95 10.11 11.77
CA HIS A 124 27.66 9.55 12.19
C HIS A 124 27.63 8.01 12.25
N TYR A 125 28.78 7.37 12.02
CA TYR A 125 28.93 5.92 11.98
C TYR A 125 29.33 5.32 13.34
N TYR A 126 28.53 4.36 13.82
CA TYR A 126 28.78 3.54 15.02
C TYR A 126 29.10 2.09 14.60
N PRO A 127 30.38 1.70 14.51
CA PRO A 127 30.79 0.42 13.89
C PRO A 127 30.16 -0.83 14.51
N ASP A 128 30.00 -0.83 15.82
CA ASP A 128 29.43 -1.91 16.61
C ASP A 128 27.91 -2.05 16.43
N LEU A 129 27.21 -0.92 16.27
CA LEU A 129 25.77 -0.93 16.01
C LEU A 129 25.47 -1.31 14.57
N LEU A 130 26.30 -0.87 13.62
CA LEU A 130 26.03 -1.03 12.19
C LEU A 130 26.12 -2.47 11.71
N ALA A 131 27.07 -3.25 12.22
CA ALA A 131 27.09 -4.69 11.97
C ALA A 131 25.78 -5.37 12.41
N ARG A 132 25.23 -4.96 13.57
CA ARG A 132 23.96 -5.51 14.08
C ARG A 132 22.75 -5.05 13.28
N MET A 133 22.74 -3.80 12.80
CA MET A 133 21.69 -3.26 11.94
C MET A 133 21.73 -3.89 10.55
N ALA A 134 22.91 -4.06 9.95
CA ALA A 134 23.10 -4.74 8.68
C ALA A 134 22.63 -6.20 8.74
N GLN A 135 22.99 -6.92 9.79
CA GLN A 135 22.46 -8.27 10.04
C GLN A 135 20.92 -8.27 10.12
N PHE A 136 20.33 -7.27 10.79
CA PHE A 136 18.89 -7.16 10.94
C PHE A 136 18.19 -6.80 9.63
N GLU A 137 18.78 -5.93 8.82
CA GLU A 137 18.28 -5.60 7.47
C GLU A 137 18.23 -6.84 6.58
N LEU A 138 19.33 -7.61 6.52
CA LEU A 138 19.37 -8.87 5.76
C LEU A 138 18.31 -9.84 6.26
N THR A 139 18.11 -9.93 7.57
CA THR A 139 17.06 -10.76 8.18
C THR A 139 15.65 -10.37 7.74
N LEU A 140 15.40 -9.08 7.45
CA LEU A 140 14.08 -8.59 7.02
C LEU A 140 13.88 -8.65 5.50
N LEU A 141 14.97 -8.68 4.72
CA LEU A 141 14.95 -8.76 3.26
C LEU A 141 14.79 -10.19 2.73
N ASP A 142 15.31 -11.18 3.48
CA ASP A 142 15.25 -12.61 3.15
C ASP A 142 13.99 -13.29 3.72
#